data_AF-A0A4Q8LHM9-F1
#
_entry.id   AF-A0A4Q8LHM9-F1
#
_cell.length_a   1.000
_cell.length_b   1.000
_cell.length_c   1.000
_cell.angle_alpha   90.00
_cell.angle_beta   90.00
_cell.angle_gamma   90.00
#
_symmetry.space_group_name_H-M   'P 1'
#
loop_
_entity.id
_entity.type
_entity.pdbx_description
1 polymer ?
#
loop_
_entity_poly.entity_id
_entity_poly.type
_entity_poly.pdbx_seq_one_letter_code
_entity_poly.pdbx_strand_id
1 'polypeptide(L)'
;MGASKHTLQSGQQVELVDWEGLKPPQHGAALQQAAWDPDASRIGLGFYSSTEEFMRNDWARVHMSPTPATLPGHRPVMLYYSEREGSWHTPEALDIDHIVQWKDHLKALDVHSLAEAQMGYNDVSNLRLLPAAVNRARDAADRVHDQHGPQSAEWRAWCEARFGFDPSAARASFDPETDGAKRRAATLEADWTPAMTRKALSFDTAVQGKWFESALRDAYRGEASVVRPVAPFDTMKVPLFECAVTKQLCTRDSFDIDHAIAFEALLKELPKHAGGQGLKKADVLDAFNETSNLRLVSRAANASHEFELNGQGQYQEALKEEPERPGEFRHFLAAGAMGPADKQALSDAIKEFVGRDQYKMEVYSRLKAGGAIDFQDPRAATGPVLQLSDPHHPDHHRFDKVMRQIDLLDPNRQVLPTQEYRENLAAALAVESKRQGMSRIDMVDKGGPEGTLLCAAENRGAVLGRAQVSVTEGALTPMAFSTAAADALPAPHQSQAQALQRTAHQ
;
A
#
# COMPACT_ATOMS: atom_id res chain seq x y z
N MET A 1 11.55 -33.65 9.85
CA MET A 1 10.55 -33.31 8.82
C MET A 1 9.91 -34.61 8.41
N GLY A 2 8.62 -34.77 8.70
CA GLY A 2 7.94 -36.05 8.55
C GLY A 2 6.52 -35.80 8.08
N ALA A 3 6.26 -36.16 6.83
CA ALA A 3 4.90 -36.42 6.42
C ALA A 3 4.38 -37.62 7.23
N SER A 4 3.16 -37.51 7.72
CA SER A 4 2.54 -38.46 8.63
C SER A 4 1.19 -38.87 8.05
N LYS A 5 0.92 -40.16 8.09
CA LYS A 5 -0.35 -40.72 7.59
C LYS A 5 -1.39 -40.67 8.70
N HIS A 6 -2.52 -40.06 8.40
CA HIS A 6 -3.69 -40.00 9.28
C HIS A 6 -4.80 -40.85 8.68
N THR A 7 -5.36 -41.75 9.47
CA THR A 7 -6.47 -42.61 9.04
C THR A 7 -7.79 -41.96 9.44
N LEU A 8 -8.69 -41.82 8.46
CA LEU A 8 -10.03 -41.27 8.63
C LEU A 8 -10.99 -42.36 9.12
N GLN A 9 -12.21 -41.98 9.54
CA GLN A 9 -13.27 -42.90 9.96
C GLN A 9 -13.68 -43.87 8.85
N SER A 10 -13.60 -43.44 7.59
CA SER A 10 -13.81 -44.30 6.41
C SER A 10 -12.75 -45.39 6.22
N GLY A 11 -11.63 -45.32 6.95
CA GLY A 11 -10.45 -46.16 6.77
C GLY A 11 -9.49 -45.65 5.68
N GLN A 12 -9.85 -44.60 4.96
CA GLN A 12 -8.95 -43.92 4.01
C GLN A 12 -7.83 -43.19 4.76
N GLN A 13 -6.76 -42.86 4.04
CA GLN A 13 -5.60 -42.17 4.61
C GLN A 13 -5.32 -40.86 3.89
N VAL A 14 -4.89 -39.87 4.68
CA VAL A 14 -4.37 -38.59 4.20
C VAL A 14 -2.96 -38.39 4.71
N GLU A 15 -2.15 -37.64 3.96
CA GLU A 15 -0.78 -37.32 4.33
C GLU A 15 -0.69 -35.86 4.80
N LEU A 16 -0.34 -35.66 6.08
CA LEU A 16 -0.19 -34.34 6.69
C LEU A 16 1.26 -34.12 7.10
N VAL A 17 1.72 -32.87 7.07
CA VAL A 17 3.13 -32.53 7.25
C VAL A 17 3.38 -31.70 8.51
N ASP A 18 4.43 -32.07 9.25
CA ASP A 18 5.11 -31.21 10.22
C ASP A 18 6.27 -30.50 9.52
N TRP A 19 6.29 -29.17 9.61
CA TRP A 19 7.33 -28.34 9.02
C TRP A 19 8.00 -27.47 10.08
N GLU A 20 9.29 -27.69 10.32
CA GLU A 20 10.11 -26.98 11.32
C GLU A 20 9.45 -26.80 12.71
N GLY A 21 8.67 -27.80 13.16
CA GLY A 21 7.98 -27.76 14.45
C GLY A 21 6.56 -27.17 14.40
N LEU A 22 6.14 -26.64 13.25
CA LEU A 22 4.74 -26.36 12.95
C LEU A 22 4.03 -27.68 12.65
N LYS A 23 3.11 -28.05 13.53
CA LYS A 23 2.33 -29.28 13.39
C LYS A 23 0.95 -28.98 12.79
N PRO A 24 0.35 -29.94 12.07
CA PRO A 24 -1.07 -29.89 11.77
C PRO A 24 -1.85 -29.69 13.10
N PRO A 25 -2.86 -28.80 13.12
CA PRO A 25 -3.60 -28.52 14.33
C PRO A 25 -4.36 -29.77 14.80
N GLN A 26 -4.45 -29.94 16.12
CA GLN A 26 -5.38 -30.91 16.69
C GLN A 26 -6.78 -30.30 16.72
N HIS A 27 -7.69 -30.84 15.93
CA HIS A 27 -9.08 -30.39 15.91
C HIS A 27 -9.79 -30.70 17.22
N GLY A 28 -10.45 -29.71 17.81
CA GLY A 28 -11.29 -29.90 19.00
C GLY A 28 -12.57 -30.69 18.73
N ALA A 29 -13.24 -31.12 19.80
CA ALA A 29 -14.44 -31.95 19.74
C ALA A 29 -15.55 -31.36 18.84
N ALA A 30 -15.69 -30.03 18.80
CA ALA A 30 -16.67 -29.35 17.96
C ALA A 30 -16.50 -29.69 16.46
N LEU A 31 -15.27 -29.60 15.93
CA LEU A 31 -15.00 -29.91 14.52
C LEU A 31 -15.03 -31.42 14.25
N GLN A 32 -14.65 -32.23 15.23
CA GLN A 32 -14.70 -33.69 15.13
C GLN A 32 -16.14 -34.23 15.07
N GLN A 33 -17.08 -33.58 15.78
CA GLN A 33 -18.48 -33.99 15.86
C GLN A 33 -19.37 -33.29 14.81
N ALA A 34 -18.95 -32.14 14.30
CA ALA A 34 -19.69 -31.45 13.23
C ALA A 34 -19.63 -32.29 11.94
N ALA A 35 -20.79 -32.77 11.50
CA ALA A 35 -20.90 -33.51 10.24
C ALA A 35 -20.45 -32.64 9.06
N TRP A 36 -19.70 -33.26 8.14
CA TRP A 36 -19.37 -32.60 6.88
C TRP A 36 -20.61 -32.53 5.98
N ASP A 37 -20.87 -31.36 5.41
CA ASP A 37 -21.88 -31.16 4.37
C ASP A 37 -21.19 -31.22 2.99
N PRO A 38 -21.44 -32.24 2.16
CA PRO A 38 -20.84 -32.36 0.82
C PRO A 38 -21.15 -31.18 -0.11
N ASP A 39 -22.27 -30.50 0.13
CA ASP A 39 -22.68 -29.34 -0.65
C ASP A 39 -22.07 -28.03 -0.12
N ALA A 40 -21.39 -28.07 1.03
CA ALA A 40 -20.74 -26.91 1.63
C ALA A 40 -19.78 -26.22 0.65
N SER A 41 -19.72 -24.90 0.77
CA SER A 41 -18.71 -24.10 0.10
C SER A 41 -17.34 -24.31 0.75
N ARG A 42 -16.27 -23.77 0.15
CA ARG A 42 -14.94 -23.75 0.75
C ARG A 42 -14.87 -22.90 2.04
N ILE A 43 -15.90 -22.11 2.36
CA ILE A 43 -15.92 -21.26 3.54
C ILE A 43 -15.75 -22.13 4.79
N GLY A 44 -14.70 -21.86 5.57
CA GLY A 44 -14.34 -22.63 6.76
C GLY A 44 -13.23 -23.65 6.55
N LEU A 45 -12.88 -24.00 5.30
CA LEU A 45 -11.70 -24.78 4.98
C LEU A 45 -10.51 -23.87 4.70
N GLY A 46 -9.33 -24.25 5.18
CA GLY A 46 -8.10 -23.48 4.99
C GLY A 46 -6.87 -24.39 5.05
N PHE A 47 -5.77 -23.91 4.49
CA PHE A 47 -4.50 -24.61 4.64
C PHE A 47 -3.97 -24.42 6.07
N TYR A 48 -3.39 -25.47 6.63
CA TYR A 48 -2.62 -25.36 7.87
C TYR A 48 -1.33 -24.61 7.57
N SER A 49 -0.84 -23.82 8.53
CA SER A 49 0.45 -23.14 8.38
C SER A 49 1.59 -24.13 8.10
N SER A 50 1.56 -25.33 8.68
CA SER A 50 2.56 -26.36 8.38
C SER A 50 2.49 -26.86 6.93
N THR A 51 1.29 -26.96 6.37
CA THR A 51 1.06 -27.30 4.96
C THR A 51 1.55 -26.18 4.05
N GLU A 52 1.21 -24.92 4.36
CA GLU A 52 1.62 -23.77 3.56
C GLU A 52 3.13 -23.64 3.48
N GLU A 53 3.81 -23.70 4.63
CA GLU A 53 5.26 -23.60 4.70
C GLU A 53 5.94 -24.79 4.01
N PHE A 54 5.45 -26.02 4.22
CA PHE A 54 5.98 -27.18 3.51
C PHE A 54 5.85 -27.03 1.99
N MET A 55 4.68 -26.62 1.50
CA MET A 55 4.45 -26.49 0.06
C MET A 55 5.34 -25.40 -0.54
N ARG A 56 5.38 -24.20 0.07
CA ARG A 56 6.14 -23.05 -0.44
C ARG A 56 7.66 -23.22 -0.36
N ASN A 57 8.16 -24.06 0.55
CA ASN A 57 9.58 -24.25 0.75
C ASN A 57 10.06 -25.60 0.20
N ASP A 58 9.75 -26.70 0.88
CA ASP A 58 10.35 -28.01 0.60
C ASP A 58 9.77 -28.65 -0.66
N TRP A 59 8.45 -28.60 -0.84
CA TRP A 59 7.82 -29.12 -2.05
C TRP A 59 8.28 -28.31 -3.27
N ALA A 60 8.22 -26.98 -3.20
CA ALA A 60 8.69 -26.09 -4.27
C ALA A 60 10.16 -26.34 -4.62
N ARG A 61 11.02 -26.55 -3.63
CA ARG A 61 12.45 -26.86 -3.84
C ARG A 61 12.65 -28.13 -4.66
N VAL A 62 11.84 -29.15 -4.42
CA VAL A 62 11.93 -30.45 -5.10
C VAL A 62 11.30 -30.41 -6.49
N HIS A 63 10.18 -29.70 -6.65
CA HIS A 63 9.32 -29.82 -7.83
C HIS A 63 9.38 -28.63 -8.80
N MET A 64 9.95 -27.48 -8.39
CA MET A 64 9.93 -26.25 -9.19
C MET A 64 11.32 -25.60 -9.37
N SER A 65 12.40 -26.38 -9.25
CA SER A 65 13.77 -25.97 -9.60
C SER A 65 14.15 -24.53 -9.18
N PRO A 66 14.18 -24.22 -7.87
CA PRO A 66 14.48 -22.89 -7.38
C PRO A 66 15.84 -22.40 -7.90
N THR A 67 15.85 -21.24 -8.54
CA THR A 67 17.02 -20.67 -9.18
C THR A 67 17.19 -19.22 -8.77
N PRO A 68 18.34 -18.85 -8.16
CA PRO A 68 18.61 -17.46 -7.85
C PRO A 68 18.83 -16.67 -9.14
N ALA A 69 18.08 -15.60 -9.29
CA ALA A 69 18.18 -14.65 -10.38
C ALA A 69 18.72 -13.33 -9.86
N THR A 70 19.64 -12.71 -10.62
CA THR A 70 20.25 -11.43 -10.25
C THR A 70 19.94 -10.39 -11.31
N LEU A 71 19.54 -9.21 -10.86
CA LEU A 71 19.43 -8.01 -11.67
C LEU A 71 20.45 -6.99 -11.14
N PRO A 72 21.30 -6.39 -11.99
CA PRO A 72 22.30 -5.43 -11.54
C PRO A 72 21.69 -4.29 -10.71
N GLY A 73 22.27 -4.00 -9.54
CA GLY A 73 21.77 -2.96 -8.63
C GLY A 73 20.62 -3.40 -7.70
N HIS A 74 20.15 -4.65 -7.80
CA HIS A 74 19.09 -5.18 -6.95
C HIS A 74 19.56 -6.41 -6.15
N ARG A 75 18.83 -6.72 -5.08
CA ARG A 75 19.04 -7.97 -4.33
C ARG A 75 18.65 -9.17 -5.21
N PRO A 76 19.35 -10.32 -5.10
CA PRO A 76 18.94 -11.54 -5.78
C PRO A 76 17.51 -11.93 -5.41
N VAL A 77 16.77 -12.45 -6.38
CA VAL A 77 15.41 -12.97 -6.21
C VAL A 77 15.42 -14.48 -6.48
N MET A 78 14.64 -15.26 -5.75
CA MET A 78 14.46 -16.67 -6.04
C MET A 78 13.35 -16.83 -7.09
N LEU A 79 13.66 -17.50 -8.19
CA LEU A 79 12.67 -17.88 -9.21
C LEU A 79 12.41 -19.38 -9.16
N TYR A 80 11.15 -19.75 -9.37
CA TYR A 80 10.69 -21.13 -9.46
C TYR A 80 10.20 -21.40 -10.87
N TYR A 81 10.69 -22.47 -11.47
CA TYR A 81 10.31 -22.89 -12.81
C TYR A 81 9.08 -23.79 -12.77
N SER A 82 8.04 -23.41 -13.50
CA SER A 82 6.89 -24.29 -13.75
C SER A 82 7.09 -25.00 -15.09
N GLU A 83 7.31 -26.32 -15.04
CA GLU A 83 7.58 -27.12 -16.24
C GLU A 83 6.38 -27.16 -17.20
N ARG A 84 5.15 -27.17 -16.67
CA ARG A 84 3.92 -27.23 -17.47
C ARG A 84 3.75 -25.99 -18.36
N GLU A 85 3.95 -24.81 -17.80
CA GLU A 85 3.84 -23.54 -18.52
C GLU A 85 5.13 -23.16 -19.25
N GLY A 86 6.26 -23.75 -18.84
CA GLY A 86 7.58 -23.41 -19.36
C GLY A 86 8.05 -22.02 -18.95
N SER A 87 7.68 -21.56 -17.75
CA SER A 87 7.85 -20.18 -17.28
C SER A 87 8.44 -20.09 -15.87
N TRP A 88 8.95 -18.91 -15.53
CA TRP A 88 9.59 -18.61 -14.24
C TRP A 88 8.73 -17.67 -13.41
N HIS A 89 8.66 -17.94 -12.10
CA HIS A 89 7.76 -17.25 -11.19
C HIS A 89 8.48 -16.91 -9.89
N THR A 90 8.21 -15.73 -9.34
CA THR A 90 8.57 -15.43 -7.95
C THR A 90 7.66 -16.18 -6.97
N PRO A 91 8.09 -16.44 -5.73
CA PRO A 91 7.30 -17.22 -4.76
C PRO A 91 5.90 -16.65 -4.50
N GLU A 92 5.69 -15.34 -4.60
CA GLU A 92 4.38 -14.70 -4.44
C GLU A 92 3.41 -14.97 -5.60
N ALA A 93 3.93 -15.41 -6.75
CA ALA A 93 3.13 -15.83 -7.91
C ALA A 93 2.64 -17.28 -7.79
N LEU A 94 3.03 -18.03 -6.75
CA LEU A 94 2.67 -19.44 -6.59
C LEU A 94 1.47 -19.61 -5.64
N ASP A 95 0.47 -20.36 -6.11
CA ASP A 95 -0.68 -20.79 -5.33
C ASP A 95 -0.61 -22.29 -5.04
N ILE A 96 -1.06 -22.68 -3.85
CA ILE A 96 -1.35 -24.07 -3.50
C ILE A 96 -2.73 -24.42 -4.05
N ASP A 97 -2.81 -25.51 -4.80
CA ASP A 97 -4.03 -26.03 -5.39
C ASP A 97 -4.09 -27.55 -5.22
N HIS A 98 -5.27 -28.10 -5.43
CA HIS A 98 -5.51 -29.54 -5.39
C HIS A 98 -5.34 -30.15 -6.78
N ILE A 99 -4.59 -31.27 -6.85
CA ILE A 99 -4.40 -32.07 -8.07
C ILE A 99 -5.78 -32.53 -8.57
N VAL A 100 -6.49 -33.28 -7.73
CA VAL A 100 -7.93 -33.57 -7.88
C VAL A 100 -8.70 -32.47 -7.17
N GLN A 101 -9.73 -31.91 -7.83
CA GLN A 101 -10.65 -30.93 -7.24
C GLN A 101 -11.02 -31.32 -5.81
N TRP A 102 -10.85 -30.40 -4.85
CA TRP A 102 -10.95 -30.72 -3.42
C TRP A 102 -12.27 -31.39 -3.04
N LYS A 103 -13.40 -30.99 -3.66
CA LYS A 103 -14.70 -31.64 -3.41
C LYS A 103 -14.71 -33.11 -3.82
N ASP A 104 -14.16 -33.42 -4.99
CA ASP A 104 -14.07 -34.79 -5.49
C ASP A 104 -13.09 -35.61 -4.65
N HIS A 105 -12.00 -35.00 -4.19
CA HIS A 105 -11.05 -35.64 -3.26
C HIS A 105 -11.70 -35.98 -1.92
N LEU A 106 -12.38 -35.02 -1.29
CA LEU A 106 -13.09 -35.24 -0.02
C LEU A 106 -14.18 -36.30 -0.14
N LYS A 107 -14.87 -36.35 -1.29
CA LYS A 107 -15.85 -37.39 -1.61
C LYS A 107 -15.20 -38.76 -1.76
N ALA A 108 -14.06 -38.85 -2.44
CA ALA A 108 -13.31 -40.09 -2.59
C ALA A 108 -12.74 -40.61 -1.25
N LEU A 109 -12.36 -39.69 -0.36
CA LEU A 109 -11.95 -39.99 1.01
C LEU A 109 -13.10 -40.42 1.93
N ASP A 110 -14.35 -40.22 1.50
CA ASP A 110 -15.57 -40.45 2.30
C ASP A 110 -15.47 -39.76 3.67
N VAL A 111 -15.23 -38.45 3.68
CA VAL A 111 -15.10 -37.66 4.93
C VAL A 111 -16.45 -37.50 5.63
N HIS A 112 -16.49 -37.74 6.94
CA HIS A 112 -17.74 -37.72 7.73
C HIS A 112 -17.86 -36.48 8.62
N SER A 113 -16.74 -35.83 8.96
CA SER A 113 -16.71 -34.66 9.84
C SER A 113 -15.95 -33.47 9.25
N LEU A 114 -16.19 -32.27 9.78
CA LEU A 114 -15.45 -31.07 9.39
C LEU A 114 -13.96 -31.18 9.71
N ALA A 115 -13.58 -31.87 10.78
CA ALA A 115 -12.18 -32.19 11.08
C ALA A 115 -11.54 -33.04 9.98
N GLU A 116 -12.23 -34.06 9.47
CA GLU A 116 -11.75 -34.89 8.36
C GLU A 116 -11.71 -34.13 7.04
N ALA A 117 -12.70 -33.25 6.79
CA ALA A 117 -12.68 -32.36 5.65
C ALA A 117 -11.45 -31.42 5.68
N GLN A 118 -11.10 -30.85 6.84
CA GLN A 118 -9.88 -30.05 6.99
C GLN A 118 -8.61 -30.88 6.74
N MET A 119 -8.54 -32.10 7.26
CA MET A 119 -7.39 -32.99 7.02
C MET A 119 -7.27 -33.37 5.54
N GLY A 120 -8.37 -33.76 4.89
CA GLY A 120 -8.39 -34.07 3.45
C GLY A 120 -8.10 -32.85 2.58
N TYR A 121 -8.51 -31.65 3.00
CA TYR A 121 -8.16 -30.40 2.32
C TYR A 121 -6.65 -30.09 2.39
N ASN A 122 -5.98 -30.61 3.41
CA ASN A 122 -4.55 -30.43 3.69
C ASN A 122 -3.69 -31.65 3.33
N ASP A 123 -4.27 -32.64 2.64
CA ASP A 123 -3.58 -33.85 2.21
C ASP A 123 -2.53 -33.53 1.15
N VAL A 124 -1.25 -33.46 1.55
CA VAL A 124 -0.16 -33.03 0.67
C VAL A 124 0.04 -33.96 -0.53
N SER A 125 -0.48 -35.19 -0.47
CA SER A 125 -0.46 -36.12 -1.60
C SER A 125 -1.39 -35.69 -2.74
N ASN A 126 -2.38 -34.84 -2.46
CA ASN A 126 -3.29 -34.24 -3.42
C ASN A 126 -3.02 -32.74 -3.64
N LEU A 127 -1.89 -32.20 -3.16
CA LEU A 127 -1.54 -30.79 -3.35
C LEU A 127 -0.44 -30.61 -4.41
N ARG A 128 -0.46 -29.44 -5.05
CA ARG A 128 0.58 -28.95 -5.96
C ARG A 128 0.74 -27.45 -5.80
N LEU A 129 1.91 -26.93 -6.17
CA LEU A 129 2.07 -25.52 -6.47
C LEU A 129 1.96 -25.27 -7.97
N LEU A 130 1.35 -24.14 -8.34
CA LEU A 130 1.33 -23.66 -9.72
C LEU A 130 1.25 -22.13 -9.77
N PRO A 131 1.51 -21.52 -10.94
CA PRO A 131 1.35 -20.08 -11.12
C PRO A 131 -0.09 -19.65 -10.87
N ALA A 132 -0.27 -18.57 -10.13
CA ALA A 132 -1.57 -18.17 -9.65
C ALA A 132 -2.50 -17.70 -10.79
N ALA A 133 -1.93 -17.20 -11.90
CA ALA A 133 -2.67 -16.90 -13.12
C ALA A 133 -3.29 -18.16 -13.75
N VAL A 134 -2.64 -19.32 -13.63
CA VAL A 134 -3.18 -20.62 -14.05
C VAL A 134 -4.28 -21.05 -13.09
N ASN A 135 -4.07 -20.92 -11.78
CA ASN A 135 -5.06 -21.30 -10.78
C ASN A 135 -6.38 -20.54 -10.95
N ARG A 136 -6.33 -19.22 -11.14
CA ARG A 136 -7.51 -18.37 -11.35
C ARG A 136 -8.24 -18.67 -12.66
N ALA A 137 -7.52 -19.15 -13.66
CA ALA A 137 -8.06 -19.45 -14.97
C ALA A 137 -8.06 -20.96 -15.26
N ARG A 138 -8.12 -21.80 -14.21
CA ARG A 138 -7.85 -23.25 -14.28
C ARG A 138 -8.58 -23.91 -15.44
N ASP A 139 -9.91 -23.79 -15.50
CA ASP A 139 -10.70 -24.42 -16.55
C ASP A 139 -10.32 -23.90 -17.95
N ALA A 140 -9.96 -22.62 -18.08
CA ALA A 140 -9.53 -22.06 -19.35
C ALA A 140 -8.12 -22.51 -19.74
N ALA A 141 -7.19 -22.56 -18.78
CA ALA A 141 -5.84 -23.03 -18.96
C ALA A 141 -5.82 -24.52 -19.32
N ASP A 142 -6.50 -25.35 -18.53
CA ASP A 142 -6.64 -26.78 -18.74
C ASP A 142 -7.30 -27.06 -20.10
N ARG A 143 -8.37 -26.34 -20.48
CA ARG A 143 -8.97 -26.49 -21.82
C ARG A 143 -7.98 -26.19 -22.95
N VAL A 144 -7.27 -25.06 -22.91
CA VAL A 144 -6.33 -24.71 -23.99
C VAL A 144 -5.19 -25.72 -24.05
N HIS A 145 -4.65 -26.09 -22.89
CA HIS A 145 -3.58 -27.06 -22.76
C HIS A 145 -3.99 -28.45 -23.28
N ASP A 146 -5.15 -28.95 -22.87
CA ASP A 146 -5.58 -30.32 -23.16
C ASP A 146 -6.12 -30.47 -24.60
N GLN A 147 -6.72 -29.42 -25.16
CA GLN A 147 -7.22 -29.44 -26.54
C GLN A 147 -6.13 -29.24 -27.59
N HIS A 148 -5.16 -28.35 -27.34
CA HIS A 148 -4.14 -27.98 -28.32
C HIS A 148 -2.77 -28.59 -28.04
N GLY A 149 -2.48 -28.94 -26.78
CA GLY A 149 -1.22 -29.53 -26.33
C GLY A 149 -0.18 -28.50 -25.85
N PRO A 150 0.81 -28.93 -25.05
CA PRO A 150 1.80 -28.06 -24.39
C PRO A 150 2.79 -27.37 -25.34
N GLN A 151 2.86 -27.78 -26.60
CA GLN A 151 3.73 -27.17 -27.62
C GLN A 151 2.96 -26.40 -28.70
N SER A 152 1.66 -26.18 -28.49
CA SER A 152 0.80 -25.45 -29.43
C SER A 152 1.09 -23.95 -29.44
N ALA A 153 0.70 -23.28 -30.53
CA ALA A 153 0.79 -21.82 -30.60
C ALA A 153 -0.20 -21.17 -29.63
N GLU A 154 -1.36 -21.81 -29.43
CA GLU A 154 -2.45 -21.39 -28.55
C GLU A 154 -2.02 -21.42 -27.08
N TRP A 155 -1.36 -22.49 -26.63
CA TRP A 155 -0.80 -22.56 -25.28
C TRP A 155 0.29 -21.52 -25.07
N ARG A 156 1.22 -21.37 -26.03
CA ARG A 156 2.27 -20.34 -25.96
C ARG A 156 1.68 -18.93 -25.89
N ALA A 157 0.69 -18.63 -26.72
CA ALA A 157 0.01 -17.33 -26.69
C ALA A 157 -0.75 -17.10 -25.37
N TRP A 158 -1.34 -18.16 -24.80
CA TRP A 158 -2.01 -18.08 -23.50
C TRP A 158 -1.02 -17.76 -22.37
N CYS A 159 0.15 -18.42 -22.37
CA CYS A 159 1.24 -18.16 -21.43
C CYS A 159 1.83 -16.76 -21.63
N GLU A 160 2.14 -16.37 -22.86
CA GLU A 160 2.71 -15.06 -23.19
C GLU A 160 1.79 -13.91 -22.74
N ALA A 161 0.48 -14.04 -22.95
CA ALA A 161 -0.48 -13.03 -22.52
C ALA A 161 -0.56 -12.83 -20.99
N ARG A 162 -0.09 -13.80 -20.19
CA ARG A 162 -0.19 -13.79 -18.72
C ARG A 162 1.13 -13.57 -18.03
N PHE A 163 2.20 -14.14 -18.56
CA PHE A 163 3.54 -14.12 -17.97
C PHE A 163 4.51 -13.22 -18.74
N GLY A 164 4.26 -13.05 -20.04
CA GLY A 164 5.12 -12.29 -20.94
C GLY A 164 5.07 -10.78 -20.68
N PHE A 165 6.17 -10.12 -21.00
CA PHE A 165 6.25 -8.66 -21.01
C PHE A 165 7.38 -8.22 -21.93
N ASP A 166 7.00 -7.60 -23.05
CA ASP A 166 7.95 -6.93 -23.93
C ASP A 166 8.10 -5.45 -23.50
N PRO A 167 9.25 -5.02 -22.97
CA PRO A 167 9.46 -3.62 -22.58
C PRO A 167 9.51 -2.66 -23.78
N SER A 168 9.75 -3.17 -25.00
CA SER A 168 9.82 -2.38 -26.23
C SER A 168 8.48 -2.23 -26.94
N ALA A 169 7.48 -3.04 -26.57
CA ALA A 169 6.16 -2.98 -27.18
C ALA A 169 5.48 -1.63 -26.90
N ALA A 170 4.97 -1.00 -27.97
CA ALA A 170 4.15 0.19 -27.87
C ALA A 170 2.81 -0.16 -27.21
N ARG A 171 2.63 0.27 -25.95
CA ARG A 171 1.38 0.14 -25.21
C ARG A 171 0.70 1.51 -25.11
N ALA A 172 -0.61 1.54 -25.30
CA ALA A 172 -1.38 2.76 -25.06
C ALA A 172 -1.22 3.20 -23.60
N SER A 173 -0.95 4.49 -23.37
CA SER A 173 -1.03 5.06 -22.03
C SER A 173 -2.46 4.98 -21.53
N PHE A 174 -2.63 4.69 -20.25
CA PHE A 174 -3.92 4.87 -19.60
C PHE A 174 -4.23 6.36 -19.51
N ASP A 175 -5.44 6.74 -19.90
CA ASP A 175 -5.96 8.10 -19.75
C ASP A 175 -7.10 8.11 -18.73
N PRO A 176 -6.92 8.70 -17.53
CA PRO A 176 -7.94 8.71 -16.49
C PRO A 176 -9.24 9.40 -16.91
N GLU A 177 -9.21 10.31 -17.88
CA GLU A 177 -10.42 11.02 -18.34
C GLU A 177 -11.27 10.15 -19.28
N THR A 178 -10.65 9.28 -20.08
CA THR A 178 -11.35 8.51 -21.12
C THR A 178 -11.42 7.00 -20.85
N ASP A 179 -10.49 6.48 -20.05
CA ASP A 179 -10.37 5.07 -19.66
C ASP A 179 -10.78 4.80 -18.21
N GLY A 180 -11.30 5.80 -17.49
CA GLY A 180 -11.86 5.65 -16.14
C GLY A 180 -13.10 4.74 -16.08
N ALA A 181 -13.58 4.49 -14.85
CA ALA A 181 -14.75 3.63 -14.63
C ALA A 181 -15.99 4.13 -15.37
N LYS A 182 -16.66 3.23 -16.10
CA LYS A 182 -17.86 3.60 -16.86
C LYS A 182 -19.12 3.40 -16.03
N ARG A 183 -19.83 4.50 -15.77
CA ARG A 183 -21.17 4.48 -15.16
C ARG A 183 -22.17 3.80 -16.11
N ARG A 184 -22.95 2.84 -15.60
CA ARG A 184 -24.03 2.17 -16.35
C ARG A 184 -25.37 2.52 -15.71
N ALA A 185 -26.46 2.48 -16.46
CA ALA A 185 -27.81 2.72 -15.92
C ALA A 185 -28.11 1.85 -14.69
N ALA A 186 -27.65 0.59 -14.69
CA ALA A 186 -27.80 -0.34 -13.57
C ALA A 186 -27.00 0.02 -12.31
N THR A 187 -26.00 0.91 -12.39
CA THR A 187 -25.19 1.36 -11.24
C THR A 187 -25.52 2.78 -10.79
N LEU A 188 -26.05 3.61 -11.69
CA LEU A 188 -26.47 4.99 -11.39
C LEU A 188 -27.66 5.06 -10.44
N GLU A 189 -28.66 4.19 -10.65
CA GLU A 189 -29.90 4.21 -9.88
C GLU A 189 -29.86 3.34 -8.62
N ALA A 190 -28.83 2.50 -8.49
CA ALA A 190 -28.71 1.58 -7.37
C ALA A 190 -28.11 2.29 -6.15
N ASP A 191 -28.81 2.25 -5.02
CA ASP A 191 -28.29 2.74 -3.74
C ASP A 191 -27.15 1.85 -3.24
N TRP A 192 -26.11 2.48 -2.69
CA TRP A 192 -25.11 1.79 -1.89
C TRP A 192 -25.64 1.65 -0.46
N THR A 193 -25.79 0.42 0.02
CA THR A 193 -26.32 0.14 1.36
C THR A 193 -25.23 -0.40 2.28
N PRO A 194 -25.36 -0.26 3.62
CA PRO A 194 -24.38 -0.82 4.56
C PRO A 194 -24.20 -2.35 4.49
N ALA A 195 -25.15 -3.07 3.89
CA ALA A 195 -25.04 -4.52 3.67
C ALA A 195 -24.15 -4.87 2.46
N MET A 196 -23.88 -3.91 1.56
CA MET A 196 -23.00 -4.10 0.43
C MET A 196 -21.54 -3.99 0.88
N THR A 197 -20.71 -4.87 0.33
CA THR A 197 -19.27 -4.90 0.60
C THR A 197 -18.49 -4.79 -0.71
N ARG A 198 -17.16 -4.77 -0.66
CA ARG A 198 -16.30 -4.80 -1.85
C ARG A 198 -16.64 -5.93 -2.84
N LYS A 199 -17.27 -7.02 -2.39
CA LYS A 199 -17.76 -8.12 -3.25
C LYS A 199 -18.83 -7.68 -4.26
N ALA A 200 -19.50 -6.55 -4.02
CA ALA A 200 -20.46 -5.95 -4.94
C ALA A 200 -19.80 -5.06 -6.01
N LEU A 201 -18.47 -4.89 -5.93
CA LEU A 201 -17.66 -4.04 -6.79
C LEU A 201 -16.72 -4.89 -7.64
N SER A 202 -16.29 -4.31 -8.75
CA SER A 202 -15.29 -4.90 -9.64
C SER A 202 -14.49 -3.79 -10.28
N PHE A 203 -13.21 -4.05 -10.58
CA PHE A 203 -12.44 -3.15 -11.42
C PHE A 203 -13.06 -3.08 -12.82
N ASP A 204 -13.07 -1.90 -13.41
CA ASP A 204 -13.45 -1.72 -14.81
C ASP A 204 -12.45 -2.47 -15.69
N THR A 205 -12.93 -3.04 -16.80
CA THR A 205 -12.10 -3.68 -17.83
C THR A 205 -10.94 -2.82 -18.31
N ALA A 206 -11.11 -1.50 -18.41
CA ALA A 206 -10.05 -0.58 -18.81
C ALA A 206 -8.96 -0.45 -17.73
N VAL A 207 -9.35 -0.50 -16.45
CA VAL A 207 -8.44 -0.51 -15.30
C VAL A 207 -7.68 -1.84 -15.23
N GLN A 208 -8.39 -2.97 -15.34
CA GLN A 208 -7.76 -4.31 -15.37
C GLN A 208 -6.83 -4.51 -16.58
N GLY A 209 -7.06 -3.79 -17.68
CA GLY A 209 -6.25 -3.87 -18.89
C GLY A 209 -5.20 -2.75 -19.00
N LYS A 210 -5.62 -1.58 -19.47
CA LYS A 210 -4.71 -0.47 -19.83
C LYS A 210 -3.97 0.09 -18.62
N TRP A 211 -4.67 0.32 -17.51
CA TRP A 211 -4.02 0.86 -16.30
C TRP A 211 -2.99 -0.13 -15.76
N PHE A 212 -3.36 -1.41 -15.63
CA PHE A 212 -2.46 -2.46 -15.15
C PHE A 212 -1.18 -2.55 -16.00
N GLU A 213 -1.31 -2.56 -17.33
CA GLU A 213 -0.17 -2.57 -18.25
C GLU A 213 0.70 -1.29 -18.14
N SER A 214 0.08 -0.13 -17.96
CA SER A 214 0.80 1.13 -17.75
C SER A 214 1.58 1.11 -16.43
N ALA A 215 0.95 0.65 -15.35
CA ALA A 215 1.57 0.55 -14.04
C ALA A 215 2.69 -0.51 -14.02
N LEU A 216 2.54 -1.61 -14.77
CA LEU A 216 3.59 -2.62 -14.93
C LEU A 216 4.82 -2.02 -15.60
N ARG A 217 4.64 -1.20 -16.65
CA ARG A 217 5.76 -0.51 -17.29
C ARG A 217 6.53 0.37 -16.31
N ASP A 218 5.83 1.08 -15.45
CA ASP A 218 6.45 1.96 -14.45
C ASP A 218 7.15 1.16 -13.33
N ALA A 219 6.63 -0.02 -13.02
CA ALA A 219 7.22 -0.97 -12.06
C ALA A 219 8.39 -1.78 -12.64
N TYR A 220 8.55 -1.86 -13.96
CA TYR A 220 9.59 -2.65 -14.60
C TYR A 220 11.00 -2.18 -14.20
N ARG A 221 11.91 -3.13 -13.92
CA ARG A 221 13.30 -2.85 -13.52
C ARG A 221 14.33 -3.48 -14.45
N GLY A 222 13.95 -4.51 -15.22
CA GLY A 222 14.83 -5.18 -16.16
C GLY A 222 14.50 -6.66 -16.28
N GLU A 223 15.38 -7.39 -16.97
CA GLU A 223 15.27 -8.84 -17.17
C GLU A 223 16.43 -9.56 -16.50
N ALA A 224 16.12 -10.63 -15.76
CA ALA A 224 17.12 -11.59 -15.34
C ALA A 224 17.29 -12.69 -16.40
N SER A 225 18.54 -13.12 -16.62
CA SER A 225 18.84 -14.29 -17.43
C SER A 225 18.92 -15.53 -16.56
N VAL A 226 18.09 -16.52 -16.83
CA VAL A 226 18.08 -17.82 -16.14
C VAL A 226 18.02 -18.96 -17.15
N VAL A 227 18.71 -20.05 -16.86
CA VAL A 227 18.76 -21.24 -17.73
C VAL A 227 17.64 -22.18 -17.35
N ARG A 228 16.86 -22.67 -18.33
CA ARG A 228 15.83 -23.68 -18.04
C ARG A 228 16.44 -24.92 -17.38
N PRO A 229 15.81 -25.47 -16.33
CA PRO A 229 16.29 -26.67 -15.65
C PRO A 229 15.97 -27.96 -16.44
N VAL A 230 15.24 -27.84 -17.55
CA VAL A 230 14.84 -28.94 -18.43
C VAL A 230 15.27 -28.66 -19.87
N ALA A 231 15.39 -29.71 -20.68
CA ALA A 231 15.73 -29.58 -22.10
C ALA A 231 14.79 -28.58 -22.81
N PRO A 232 15.30 -27.71 -23.69
CA PRO A 232 16.65 -27.67 -24.24
C PRO A 232 17.73 -26.95 -23.40
N PHE A 233 17.47 -26.59 -22.14
CA PHE A 233 18.42 -25.88 -21.26
C PHE A 233 18.94 -24.55 -21.85
N ASP A 234 18.11 -23.85 -22.62
CA ASP A 234 18.41 -22.51 -23.12
C ASP A 234 18.21 -21.45 -22.04
N THR A 235 18.79 -20.28 -22.28
CA THR A 235 18.64 -19.12 -21.41
C THR A 235 17.36 -18.37 -21.75
N MET A 236 16.52 -18.17 -20.75
CA MET A 236 15.33 -17.33 -20.82
C MET A 236 15.59 -15.96 -20.18
N LYS A 237 14.91 -14.95 -20.71
CA LYS A 237 14.82 -13.62 -20.10
C LYS A 237 13.54 -13.57 -19.28
N VAL A 238 13.66 -13.26 -17.99
CA VAL A 238 12.53 -13.16 -17.07
C VAL A 238 12.38 -11.69 -16.68
N PRO A 239 11.29 -11.02 -17.10
CA PRO A 239 11.04 -9.63 -16.74
C PRO A 239 10.72 -9.53 -15.25
N LEU A 240 11.37 -8.58 -14.57
CA LEU A 240 11.23 -8.32 -13.15
C LEU A 240 10.72 -6.91 -12.92
N PHE A 241 9.83 -6.79 -11.94
CA PHE A 241 9.13 -5.56 -11.59
C PHE A 241 9.23 -5.33 -10.09
N GLU A 242 9.30 -4.08 -9.66
CA GLU A 242 9.37 -3.71 -8.26
C GLU A 242 7.98 -3.57 -7.65
N CYS A 243 7.70 -4.32 -6.58
CA CYS A 243 6.49 -4.16 -5.79
C CYS A 243 6.44 -2.79 -5.12
N ALA A 244 5.33 -2.05 -5.28
CA ALA A 244 5.21 -0.70 -4.75
C ALA A 244 5.35 -0.65 -3.21
N VAL A 245 4.88 -1.70 -2.52
CA VAL A 245 4.86 -1.80 -1.05
C VAL A 245 6.16 -2.39 -0.51
N THR A 246 6.53 -3.61 -0.93
CA THR A 246 7.68 -4.33 -0.35
C THR A 246 9.02 -3.92 -0.97
N LYS A 247 9.01 -3.24 -2.12
CA LYS A 247 10.19 -2.95 -2.94
C LYS A 247 10.95 -4.20 -3.42
N GLN A 248 10.38 -5.37 -3.26
CA GLN A 248 10.94 -6.62 -3.78
C GLN A 248 10.71 -6.73 -5.28
N LEU A 249 11.62 -7.42 -5.96
CA LEU A 249 11.42 -7.78 -7.35
C LEU A 249 10.48 -8.99 -7.45
N CYS A 250 9.49 -8.87 -8.33
CA CYS A 250 8.45 -9.87 -8.57
C CYS A 250 8.31 -10.12 -10.07
N THR A 251 7.76 -11.29 -10.43
CA THR A 251 7.26 -11.56 -11.78
C THR A 251 5.89 -10.91 -11.99
N ARG A 252 5.52 -10.70 -13.26
CA ARG A 252 4.25 -10.06 -13.66
C ARG A 252 3.02 -10.64 -12.97
N ASP A 253 2.97 -11.96 -12.86
CA ASP A 253 1.84 -12.72 -12.35
C ASP A 253 1.74 -12.75 -10.81
N SER A 254 2.73 -12.17 -10.13
CA SER A 254 2.67 -11.93 -8.68
C SER A 254 1.82 -10.73 -8.31
N PHE A 255 1.43 -9.89 -9.27
CA PHE A 255 0.74 -8.62 -8.99
C PHE A 255 -0.77 -8.76 -8.92
N ASP A 256 -1.34 -8.10 -7.92
CA ASP A 256 -2.74 -7.68 -7.88
C ASP A 256 -2.82 -6.14 -7.90
N ILE A 257 -4.02 -5.64 -8.22
CA ILE A 257 -4.37 -4.23 -8.05
C ILE A 257 -4.88 -4.04 -6.62
N ASP A 258 -4.25 -3.13 -5.89
CA ASP A 258 -4.65 -2.75 -4.54
C ASP A 258 -4.78 -1.22 -4.43
N HIS A 259 -5.45 -0.77 -3.39
CA HIS A 259 -5.61 0.65 -3.10
C HIS A 259 -4.45 1.17 -2.22
N ALA A 260 -3.87 2.32 -2.57
CA ALA A 260 -2.80 2.96 -1.80
C ALA A 260 -3.31 3.46 -0.44
N ILE A 261 -4.52 4.01 -0.42
CA ILE A 261 -5.35 4.26 0.76
C ILE A 261 -6.40 3.15 0.78
N ALA A 262 -6.47 2.40 1.88
CA ALA A 262 -7.43 1.31 2.06
C ALA A 262 -8.84 1.76 1.64
N PHE A 263 -9.46 0.98 0.75
CA PHE A 263 -10.75 1.34 0.16
C PHE A 263 -11.84 1.58 1.22
N GLU A 264 -11.77 0.85 2.32
CA GLU A 264 -12.72 0.97 3.42
C GLU A 264 -12.56 2.29 4.19
N ALA A 265 -11.34 2.85 4.25
CA ALA A 265 -11.12 4.20 4.78
C ALA A 265 -11.73 5.25 3.83
N LEU A 266 -11.57 5.07 2.52
CA LEU A 266 -12.21 5.91 1.52
C LEU A 266 -13.73 5.84 1.62
N LEU A 267 -14.29 4.62 1.78
CA LEU A 267 -15.73 4.39 1.90
C LEU A 267 -16.37 5.10 3.11
N LYS A 268 -15.62 5.30 4.21
CA LYS A 268 -16.06 6.08 5.37
C LYS A 268 -16.12 7.58 5.11
N GLU A 269 -15.27 8.09 4.24
CA GLU A 269 -15.18 9.50 3.92
C GLU A 269 -16.17 9.90 2.82
N LEU A 270 -16.45 9.01 1.85
CA LEU A 270 -17.35 9.27 0.72
C LEU A 270 -18.70 9.91 1.09
N PRO A 271 -19.44 9.47 2.14
CA PRO A 271 -20.72 10.08 2.51
C PRO A 271 -20.62 11.57 2.88
N LYS A 272 -19.46 12.03 3.40
CA LYS A 272 -19.24 13.44 3.75
C LYS A 272 -19.21 14.34 2.53
N HIS A 273 -18.94 13.77 1.35
CA HIS A 273 -18.85 14.48 0.08
C HIS A 273 -20.10 14.29 -0.80
N ALA A 274 -21.02 13.39 -0.43
CA ALA A 274 -22.19 13.02 -1.22
C ALA A 274 -23.41 13.97 -1.07
N GLY A 275 -23.25 15.14 -0.46
CA GLY A 275 -24.30 16.18 -0.40
C GLY A 275 -25.61 15.77 0.31
N GLY A 276 -25.59 14.72 1.14
CA GLY A 276 -26.73 14.30 1.96
C GLY A 276 -27.78 13.41 1.28
N GLN A 277 -27.63 13.04 0.00
CA GLN A 277 -28.59 12.18 -0.72
C GLN A 277 -28.32 10.67 -0.58
N GLY A 278 -27.35 10.28 0.26
CA GLY A 278 -26.85 8.90 0.34
C GLY A 278 -25.91 8.58 -0.83
N LEU A 279 -25.10 7.53 -0.69
CA LEU A 279 -24.19 7.09 -1.74
C LEU A 279 -24.91 6.23 -2.77
N LYS A 280 -24.66 6.47 -4.05
CA LYS A 280 -25.03 5.52 -5.11
C LYS A 280 -23.90 4.51 -5.31
N LYS A 281 -24.25 3.35 -5.85
CA LYS A 281 -23.28 2.33 -6.25
C LYS A 281 -22.29 2.87 -7.28
N ALA A 282 -22.72 3.79 -8.15
CA ALA A 282 -21.84 4.47 -9.10
C ALA A 282 -20.73 5.26 -8.38
N ASP A 283 -21.06 6.05 -7.36
CA ASP A 283 -20.07 6.86 -6.62
C ASP A 283 -19.01 5.96 -5.95
N VAL A 284 -19.46 4.84 -5.39
CA VAL A 284 -18.59 3.86 -4.73
C VAL A 284 -17.73 3.10 -5.76
N LEU A 285 -18.26 2.80 -6.95
CA LEU A 285 -17.49 2.20 -8.04
C LEU A 285 -16.43 3.15 -8.60
N ASP A 286 -16.75 4.43 -8.73
CA ASP A 286 -15.80 5.45 -9.19
C ASP A 286 -14.64 5.53 -8.19
N ALA A 287 -14.94 5.61 -6.89
CA ALA A 287 -13.93 5.59 -5.83
C ALA A 287 -13.11 4.28 -5.79
N PHE A 288 -13.74 3.14 -6.04
CA PHE A 288 -13.05 1.84 -6.11
C PHE A 288 -12.11 1.73 -7.30
N ASN A 289 -12.41 2.45 -8.39
CA ASN A 289 -11.62 2.46 -9.61
C ASN A 289 -10.75 3.72 -9.75
N GLU A 290 -10.65 4.54 -8.70
CA GLU A 290 -9.87 5.77 -8.71
C GLU A 290 -8.39 5.44 -8.87
N THR A 291 -7.91 5.58 -10.10
CA THR A 291 -6.57 5.18 -10.52
C THR A 291 -5.45 5.93 -9.81
N SER A 292 -5.69 7.14 -9.31
CA SER A 292 -4.71 7.85 -8.47
C SER A 292 -4.51 7.18 -7.11
N ASN A 293 -5.46 6.35 -6.69
CA ASN A 293 -5.41 5.56 -5.46
C ASN A 293 -5.07 4.09 -5.74
N LEU A 294 -4.74 3.68 -6.97
CA LEU A 294 -4.37 2.30 -7.27
C LEU A 294 -2.85 2.12 -7.29
N ARG A 295 -2.40 0.93 -6.92
CA ARG A 295 -1.00 0.52 -6.98
C ARG A 295 -0.88 -0.98 -7.31
N LEU A 296 0.25 -1.34 -7.93
CA LEU A 296 0.62 -2.74 -8.11
C LEU A 296 1.31 -3.24 -6.85
N VAL A 297 0.71 -4.27 -6.23
CA VAL A 297 1.27 -4.93 -5.06
C VAL A 297 1.46 -6.41 -5.33
N SER A 298 2.55 -6.96 -4.83
CA SER A 298 2.70 -8.41 -4.82
C SER A 298 1.62 -9.03 -3.94
N ARG A 299 1.17 -10.23 -4.30
CA ARG A 299 0.11 -10.94 -3.57
C ARG A 299 0.44 -11.19 -2.11
N ALA A 300 1.71 -11.41 -1.77
CA ALA A 300 2.14 -11.56 -0.37
C ALA A 300 2.00 -10.26 0.46
N ALA A 301 1.87 -9.11 -0.19
CA ALA A 301 1.70 -7.81 0.45
C ALA A 301 0.30 -7.21 0.21
N ASN A 302 -0.59 -7.95 -0.44
CA ASN A 302 -1.96 -7.51 -0.69
C ASN A 302 -2.80 -7.70 0.59
N ALA A 303 -2.73 -6.71 1.48
CA ALA A 303 -3.41 -6.74 2.77
C ALA A 303 -4.92 -6.42 2.71
N SER A 304 -5.48 -6.16 1.52
CA SER A 304 -6.90 -5.76 1.37
C SER A 304 -7.90 -6.82 1.85
N HIS A 305 -7.47 -8.06 2.08
CA HIS A 305 -8.31 -9.14 2.61
C HIS A 305 -8.35 -9.21 4.14
N GLU A 306 -7.24 -8.88 4.81
CA GLU A 306 -7.12 -8.94 6.29
C GLU A 306 -7.82 -7.74 6.94
N PHE A 307 -7.93 -6.62 6.21
CA PHE A 307 -8.48 -5.37 6.70
C PHE A 307 -9.92 -5.08 6.27
N GLU A 308 -10.71 -6.10 5.89
CA GLU A 308 -12.11 -5.90 5.52
C GLU A 308 -12.91 -5.29 6.69
N LEU A 309 -13.39 -4.05 6.51
CA LEU A 309 -14.30 -3.41 7.44
C LEU A 309 -15.75 -3.87 7.18
N ASN A 310 -16.53 -4.08 8.24
CA ASN A 310 -17.97 -4.31 8.13
C ASN A 310 -18.71 -3.03 7.67
N GLY A 311 -20.03 -3.12 7.45
CA GLY A 311 -20.89 -1.98 7.09
C GLY A 311 -20.95 -0.83 8.13
N GLN A 312 -20.32 -1.01 9.29
CA GLN A 312 -20.16 -0.01 10.35
C GLN A 312 -18.72 0.53 10.44
N GLY A 313 -17.82 0.07 9.56
CA GLY A 313 -16.44 0.53 9.51
C GLY A 313 -15.51 -0.11 10.55
N GLN A 314 -15.82 -1.31 11.06
CA GLN A 314 -14.99 -2.06 12.01
C GLN A 314 -14.30 -3.24 11.32
N TYR A 315 -13.03 -3.52 11.64
CA TYR A 315 -12.32 -4.67 11.08
C TYR A 315 -13.08 -5.95 11.42
N GLN A 316 -13.34 -6.80 10.41
CA GLN A 316 -14.01 -8.07 10.64
C GLN A 316 -13.20 -9.02 11.52
N GLU A 317 -11.86 -8.88 11.55
CA GLU A 317 -11.00 -9.57 12.51
C GLU A 317 -11.08 -8.97 13.92
N ALA A 318 -11.21 -7.66 14.08
CA ALA A 318 -11.41 -7.03 15.40
C ALA A 318 -12.73 -7.43 16.10
N LEU A 319 -13.68 -8.04 15.38
CA LEU A 319 -14.88 -8.65 15.96
C LEU A 319 -14.63 -10.08 16.49
N LYS A 320 -13.52 -10.70 16.09
CA LYS A 320 -13.08 -12.04 16.51
C LYS A 320 -11.89 -11.99 17.46
N GLU A 321 -11.13 -10.90 17.46
CA GLU A 321 -10.05 -10.65 18.40
C GLU A 321 -10.62 -10.13 19.71
N GLU A 322 -10.24 -10.77 20.83
CA GLU A 322 -10.46 -10.16 22.12
C GLU A 322 -9.59 -8.90 22.23
N PRO A 323 -10.09 -7.79 22.81
CA PRO A 323 -9.28 -6.60 23.03
C PRO A 323 -7.97 -6.94 23.73
N GLU A 324 -6.85 -6.41 23.21
CA GLU A 324 -5.53 -6.59 23.79
C GLU A 324 -5.56 -6.31 25.29
N ARG A 325 -5.11 -7.28 26.09
CA ARG A 325 -5.15 -7.16 27.54
C ARG A 325 -3.96 -6.32 28.01
N PRO A 326 -4.13 -5.41 28.99
CA PRO A 326 -3.00 -4.66 29.53
C PRO A 326 -1.85 -5.58 30.00
N GLY A 327 -0.72 -5.54 29.29
CA GLY A 327 0.47 -6.33 29.58
C GLY A 327 0.63 -7.65 28.82
N GLU A 328 -0.25 -7.97 27.86
CA GLU A 328 -0.18 -9.17 27.01
C GLU A 328 1.15 -9.32 26.25
N PHE A 329 1.79 -8.20 25.90
CA PHE A 329 3.09 -8.19 25.22
C PHE A 329 4.31 -8.04 26.15
N ARG A 330 4.17 -8.16 27.47
CA ARG A 330 5.30 -7.99 28.43
C ARG A 330 6.49 -8.93 28.18
N HIS A 331 6.29 -9.99 27.39
CA HIS A 331 7.30 -11.00 27.07
C HIS A 331 7.42 -11.28 25.56
N PHE A 332 6.88 -10.40 24.71
CA PHE A 332 6.92 -10.56 23.25
C PHE A 332 8.34 -10.69 22.70
N LEU A 333 9.32 -10.04 23.35
CA LEU A 333 10.74 -10.26 23.11
C LEU A 333 11.29 -11.27 24.12
N ALA A 334 11.78 -12.41 23.63
CA ALA A 334 12.46 -13.39 24.46
C ALA A 334 13.66 -12.77 25.19
N ALA A 335 13.81 -13.08 26.48
CA ALA A 335 14.94 -12.60 27.28
C ALA A 335 16.27 -13.07 26.64
N GLY A 336 17.12 -12.10 26.26
CA GLY A 336 18.41 -12.37 25.62
C GLY A 336 18.41 -12.38 24.09
N ALA A 337 17.26 -12.21 23.43
CA ALA A 337 17.18 -12.10 21.96
C ALA A 337 17.81 -10.81 21.39
N MET A 338 18.15 -9.87 22.27
CA MET A 338 18.68 -8.55 21.92
C MET A 338 19.78 -8.17 22.90
N GLY A 339 20.91 -7.67 22.39
CA GLY A 339 22.00 -7.19 23.24
C GLY A 339 21.57 -6.01 24.12
N PRO A 340 22.24 -5.75 25.27
CA PRO A 340 21.88 -4.64 26.15
C PRO A 340 21.88 -3.27 25.46
N ALA A 341 22.81 -3.07 24.51
CA ALA A 341 22.91 -1.84 23.72
C ALA A 341 21.73 -1.67 22.75
N ASP A 342 21.36 -2.74 22.03
CA ASP A 342 20.23 -2.73 21.09
C ASP A 342 18.90 -2.55 21.82
N LYS A 343 18.77 -3.14 23.01
CA LYS A 343 17.58 -2.97 23.87
C LYS A 343 17.44 -1.52 24.35
N GLN A 344 18.55 -0.88 24.70
CA GLN A 344 18.56 0.52 25.09
C GLN A 344 18.22 1.41 23.88
N ALA A 345 18.84 1.17 22.73
CA ALA A 345 18.56 1.90 21.49
C ALA A 345 17.09 1.77 21.05
N LEU A 346 16.51 0.57 21.13
CA LEU A 346 15.09 0.35 20.85
C LEU A 346 14.20 1.08 21.87
N SER A 347 14.51 1.01 23.16
CA SER A 347 13.75 1.72 24.18
C SER A 347 13.80 3.24 23.98
N ASP A 348 14.94 3.78 23.58
CA ASP A 348 15.11 5.21 23.35
C ASP A 348 14.39 5.64 22.06
N ALA A 349 14.45 4.83 20.99
CA ALA A 349 13.69 5.06 19.76
C ALA A 349 12.17 5.00 19.98
N ILE A 350 11.67 4.06 20.79
CA ILE A 350 10.23 3.97 21.14
C ILE A 350 9.81 5.20 21.93
N LYS A 351 10.59 5.63 22.94
CA LYS A 351 10.29 6.85 23.71
C LYS A 351 10.28 8.09 22.83
N GLU A 352 11.25 8.20 21.92
CA GLU A 352 11.34 9.30 20.96
C GLU A 352 10.13 9.30 20.01
N PHE A 353 9.74 8.13 19.49
CA PHE A 353 8.58 7.99 18.61
C PHE A 353 7.27 8.38 19.32
N VAL A 354 7.02 7.81 20.50
CA VAL A 354 5.81 8.10 21.30
C VAL A 354 5.77 9.57 21.70
N GLY A 355 6.90 10.16 22.10
CA GLY A 355 6.99 11.59 22.43
C GLY A 355 6.69 12.50 21.24
N ARG A 356 7.20 12.18 20.05
CA ARG A 356 6.93 12.93 18.82
C ARG A 356 5.45 12.88 18.42
N ASP A 357 4.82 11.72 18.54
CA ASP A 357 3.41 11.54 18.18
C ASP A 357 2.48 12.26 19.18
N GLN A 358 2.77 12.18 20.47
CA GLN A 358 2.08 12.95 21.51
C GLN A 358 2.17 14.46 21.27
N TYR A 359 3.37 14.97 20.98
CA TYR A 359 3.58 16.38 20.69
C TYR A 359 2.79 16.83 19.44
N LYS A 360 2.76 16.02 18.39
CA LYS A 360 1.97 16.30 17.18
C LYS A 360 0.48 16.39 17.48
N MET A 361 -0.05 15.47 18.30
CA MET A 361 -1.45 15.48 18.74
C MET A 361 -1.80 16.70 19.61
N GLU A 362 -0.89 17.11 20.50
CA GLU A 362 -1.05 18.33 21.29
C GLU A 362 -1.09 19.59 20.42
N VAL A 363 -0.19 19.69 19.44
CA VAL A 363 -0.15 20.82 18.50
C VAL A 363 -1.42 20.86 17.65
N TYR A 364 -1.84 19.71 17.09
CA TYR A 364 -3.08 19.63 16.31
C TYR A 364 -4.30 20.06 17.15
N SER A 365 -4.40 19.57 18.39
CA SER A 365 -5.50 19.92 19.30
C SER A 365 -5.53 21.43 19.61
N ARG A 366 -4.36 22.05 19.80
CA ARG A 366 -4.21 23.49 20.03
C ARG A 366 -4.61 24.31 18.80
N LEU A 367 -4.13 23.93 17.61
CA LEU A 367 -4.47 24.60 16.35
C LEU A 367 -5.97 24.49 16.05
N LYS A 368 -6.56 23.32 16.34
CA LYS A 368 -8.01 23.11 16.19
C LYS A 368 -8.81 23.97 17.16
N ALA A 369 -8.43 24.01 18.43
CA ALA A 369 -9.05 24.88 19.42
C ALA A 369 -8.90 26.38 19.07
N GLY A 370 -7.78 26.76 18.44
CA GLY A 370 -7.53 28.10 17.91
C GLY A 370 -8.23 28.42 16.58
N GLY A 371 -8.99 27.47 16.01
CA GLY A 371 -9.73 27.64 14.76
C GLY A 371 -8.87 27.62 13.50
N ALA A 372 -7.59 27.25 13.57
CA ALA A 372 -6.69 27.22 12.42
C ALA A 372 -6.95 26.01 11.50
N ILE A 373 -7.24 24.84 12.07
CA ILE A 373 -7.45 23.59 11.32
C ILE A 373 -8.71 23.67 10.45
N ASP A 374 -9.80 24.18 11.03
CA ASP A 374 -11.09 24.29 10.36
C ASP A 374 -11.30 25.68 9.72
N PHE A 375 -10.21 26.43 9.51
CA PHE A 375 -10.28 27.80 9.02
C PHE A 375 -10.80 27.85 7.57
N GLN A 376 -11.87 28.62 7.38
CA GLN A 376 -12.34 29.01 6.05
C GLN A 376 -12.15 30.52 5.90
N ASP A 377 -11.46 30.93 4.84
CA ASP A 377 -11.23 32.35 4.58
C ASP A 377 -12.58 33.04 4.25
N PRO A 378 -13.06 33.99 5.07
CA PRO A 378 -14.35 34.63 4.84
C PRO A 378 -14.41 35.39 3.51
N ARG A 379 -13.25 35.77 2.95
CA ARG A 379 -13.17 36.45 1.65
C ARG A 379 -13.47 35.51 0.48
N ALA A 380 -13.30 34.20 0.67
CA ALA A 380 -13.62 33.20 -0.35
C ALA A 380 -15.11 33.22 -0.75
N ALA A 381 -16.00 33.68 0.15
CA ALA A 381 -17.41 33.87 -0.16
C ALA A 381 -17.68 35.06 -1.12
N THR A 382 -16.72 35.96 -1.27
CA THR A 382 -16.84 37.19 -2.10
C THR A 382 -16.07 37.13 -3.42
N GLY A 383 -15.21 36.12 -3.60
CA GLY A 383 -14.40 35.93 -4.80
C GLY A 383 -13.18 35.03 -4.55
N PRO A 384 -12.40 34.69 -5.59
CA PRO A 384 -11.19 33.88 -5.44
C PRO A 384 -10.16 34.61 -4.59
N VAL A 385 -9.68 33.94 -3.53
CA VAL A 385 -8.61 34.44 -2.66
C VAL A 385 -7.27 33.97 -3.20
N LEU A 386 -6.40 34.92 -3.56
CA LEU A 386 -5.02 34.60 -3.93
C LEU A 386 -4.31 34.06 -2.69
N GLN A 387 -3.79 32.83 -2.78
CA GLN A 387 -3.01 32.22 -1.71
C GLN A 387 -1.55 32.67 -1.81
N LEU A 388 -0.78 32.54 -0.71
CA LEU A 388 0.67 32.83 -0.72
C LEU A 388 1.46 32.05 -1.79
N SER A 389 0.97 30.87 -2.19
CA SER A 389 1.55 30.08 -3.27
C SER A 389 1.24 30.61 -4.68
N ASP A 390 0.27 31.51 -4.84
CA ASP A 390 -0.06 32.12 -6.14
C ASP A 390 0.98 33.17 -6.53
N PRO A 391 1.58 33.10 -7.73
CA PRO A 391 2.57 34.08 -8.20
C PRO A 391 2.12 35.55 -8.18
N HIS A 392 0.83 35.82 -8.22
CA HIS A 392 0.27 37.17 -8.19
C HIS A 392 0.05 37.69 -6.76
N HIS A 393 0.22 36.86 -5.74
CA HIS A 393 0.13 37.30 -4.36
C HIS A 393 1.31 38.23 -4.01
N PRO A 394 1.09 39.40 -3.36
CA PRO A 394 2.15 40.37 -3.06
C PRO A 394 3.36 39.78 -2.30
N ASP A 395 3.09 38.83 -1.40
CA ASP A 395 4.11 38.15 -0.60
C ASP A 395 4.59 36.80 -1.18
N HIS A 396 4.21 36.45 -2.41
CA HIS A 396 4.61 35.18 -3.06
C HIS A 396 6.13 34.98 -3.07
N HIS A 397 6.89 36.05 -3.30
CA HIS A 397 8.35 36.00 -3.35
C HIS A 397 8.98 35.48 -2.04
N ARG A 398 8.33 35.70 -0.88
CA ARG A 398 8.79 35.16 0.42
C ARG A 398 8.49 33.68 0.51
N PHE A 399 7.27 33.30 0.13
CA PHE A 399 6.83 31.91 0.11
C PHE A 399 7.73 31.06 -0.79
N ASP A 400 7.94 31.47 -2.05
CA ASP A 400 8.76 30.76 -3.02
C ASP A 400 10.22 30.61 -2.54
N LYS A 401 10.77 31.66 -1.92
CA LYS A 401 12.11 31.61 -1.33
C LYS A 401 12.21 30.55 -0.22
N VAL A 402 11.21 30.44 0.65
CA VAL A 402 11.18 29.43 1.71
C VAL A 402 10.98 28.04 1.13
N MET A 403 10.06 27.87 0.18
CA MET A 403 9.81 26.59 -0.49
C MET A 403 11.07 26.00 -1.11
N ARG A 404 11.81 26.79 -1.90
CA ARG A 404 13.08 26.35 -2.51
C ARG A 404 14.12 25.92 -1.47
N GLN A 405 14.12 26.54 -0.30
CA GLN A 405 15.05 26.15 0.78
C GLN A 405 14.59 24.89 1.51
N ILE A 406 13.28 24.71 1.71
CA ILE A 406 12.73 23.44 2.22
C ILE A 406 13.11 22.29 1.29
N ASP A 407 13.05 22.48 -0.04
CA ASP A 407 13.48 21.48 -1.02
C ASP A 407 14.95 21.07 -0.87
N LEU A 408 15.83 22.02 -0.55
CA LEU A 408 17.25 21.76 -0.31
C LEU A 408 17.51 21.09 1.05
N LEU A 409 16.72 21.44 2.07
CA LEU A 409 16.89 20.96 3.45
C LEU A 409 16.27 19.58 3.71
N ASP A 410 15.32 19.15 2.89
CA ASP A 410 14.66 17.83 2.97
C ASP A 410 14.42 17.22 1.57
N PRO A 411 15.47 16.97 0.77
CA PRO A 411 15.32 16.56 -0.63
C PRO A 411 14.60 15.22 -0.81
N ASN A 412 14.66 14.35 0.21
CA ASN A 412 14.06 13.02 0.20
C ASN A 412 12.67 12.97 0.89
N ARG A 413 12.13 14.11 1.32
CA ARG A 413 10.82 14.23 1.98
C ARG A 413 10.68 13.33 3.22
N GLN A 414 11.77 13.22 3.99
CA GLN A 414 11.81 12.37 5.19
C GLN A 414 11.12 13.04 6.38
N VAL A 415 11.18 14.37 6.46
CA VAL A 415 10.59 15.15 7.56
C VAL A 415 9.21 15.70 7.17
N LEU A 416 9.07 16.17 5.93
CA LEU A 416 7.83 16.72 5.39
C LEU A 416 7.40 15.90 4.17
N PRO A 417 6.65 14.80 4.39
CA PRO A 417 6.36 13.80 3.35
C PRO A 417 5.41 14.29 2.26
N THR A 418 4.52 15.23 2.58
CA THR A 418 3.50 15.75 1.66
C THR A 418 3.86 17.16 1.17
N GLN A 419 3.43 17.49 -0.05
CA GLN A 419 3.58 18.83 -0.61
C GLN A 419 2.83 19.87 0.25
N GLU A 420 1.63 19.52 0.71
CA GLU A 420 0.80 20.39 1.57
C GLU A 420 1.52 20.82 2.86
N TYR A 421 2.18 19.91 3.57
CA TYR A 421 2.92 20.26 4.79
C TYR A 421 4.10 21.20 4.53
N ARG A 422 4.71 21.10 3.35
CA ARG A 422 5.81 21.97 2.93
C ARG A 422 5.28 23.37 2.61
N GLU A 423 4.17 23.44 1.89
CA GLU A 423 3.49 24.70 1.57
C GLU A 423 2.96 25.40 2.83
N ASN A 424 2.35 24.64 3.75
CA ASN A 424 1.91 25.14 5.05
C ASN A 424 3.07 25.72 5.86
N LEU A 425 4.18 24.99 5.98
CA LEU A 425 5.36 25.45 6.70
C LEU A 425 5.99 26.69 6.04
N ALA A 426 6.06 26.71 4.70
CA ALA A 426 6.58 27.85 3.96
C ALA A 426 5.70 29.09 4.12
N ALA A 427 4.37 28.92 4.07
CA ALA A 427 3.41 29.98 4.31
C ALA A 427 3.52 30.53 5.74
N ALA A 428 3.63 29.65 6.74
CA ALA A 428 3.79 30.04 8.14
C ALA A 428 5.07 30.86 8.36
N LEU A 429 6.21 30.44 7.80
CA LEU A 429 7.46 31.18 7.93
C LEU A 429 7.45 32.48 7.11
N ALA A 430 6.79 32.51 5.94
CA ALA A 430 6.63 33.73 5.15
C ALA A 430 5.85 34.80 5.93
N VAL A 431 4.73 34.42 6.55
CA VAL A 431 3.93 35.29 7.43
C VAL A 431 4.75 35.76 8.62
N GLU A 432 5.45 34.85 9.30
CA GLU A 432 6.24 35.21 10.48
C GLU A 432 7.37 36.17 10.11
N SER A 433 8.03 35.99 8.96
CA SER A 433 9.03 36.94 8.46
C SER A 433 8.46 38.35 8.26
N LYS A 434 7.22 38.44 7.73
CA LYS A 434 6.53 39.71 7.52
C LYS A 434 6.14 40.33 8.87
N ARG A 435 5.66 39.52 9.81
CA ARG A 435 5.31 39.94 11.18
C ARG A 435 6.50 40.51 11.94
N GLN A 436 7.69 39.94 11.74
CA GLN A 436 8.94 40.44 12.31
C GLN A 436 9.53 41.66 11.57
N GLY A 437 8.78 42.25 10.61
CA GLY A 437 9.20 43.45 9.87
C GLY A 437 10.35 43.22 8.90
N MET A 438 10.63 41.95 8.55
CA MET A 438 11.67 41.64 7.58
C MET A 438 11.23 42.11 6.20
N SER A 439 12.11 42.75 5.43
CA SER A 439 11.76 43.26 4.09
C SER A 439 11.95 42.21 3.00
N ARG A 440 12.77 41.18 3.27
CA ARG A 440 13.05 40.02 2.43
C ARG A 440 13.56 38.85 3.27
N ILE A 441 13.68 37.68 2.66
CA ILE A 441 14.33 36.50 3.25
C ILE A 441 15.61 36.22 2.46
N ASP A 442 16.77 36.34 3.11
CA ASP A 442 18.06 36.09 2.48
C ASP A 442 18.46 34.62 2.63
N MET A 443 18.20 34.04 3.81
CA MET A 443 18.57 32.68 4.18
C MET A 443 17.44 31.99 4.95
N VAL A 444 17.32 30.67 4.77
CA VAL A 444 16.47 29.79 5.58
C VAL A 444 17.32 28.60 6.02
N ASP A 445 17.26 28.26 7.30
CA ASP A 445 18.04 27.14 7.85
C ASP A 445 17.27 26.44 8.98
N LYS A 446 17.67 25.21 9.31
CA LYS A 446 17.17 24.47 10.47
C LYS A 446 17.70 25.12 11.75
N GLY A 447 16.83 25.30 12.74
CA GLY A 447 17.17 25.90 14.03
C GLY A 447 16.61 25.12 15.21
N GLY A 448 17.01 25.55 16.42
CA GLY A 448 16.58 24.95 17.69
C GLY A 448 17.31 23.65 18.05
N PRO A 449 17.15 23.16 19.30
CA PRO A 449 17.58 21.82 19.64
C PRO A 449 16.86 20.82 18.72
N GLU A 450 17.62 19.89 18.15
CA GLU A 450 17.12 18.76 17.33
C GLU A 450 16.50 19.12 15.96
N GLY A 451 16.62 20.37 15.50
CA GLY A 451 16.11 20.77 14.17
C GLY A 451 14.59 20.90 14.07
N THR A 452 13.94 21.15 15.20
CA THR A 452 12.48 21.30 15.35
C THR A 452 11.95 22.66 14.91
N LEU A 453 12.83 23.62 14.60
CA LEU A 453 12.47 24.95 14.10
C LEU A 453 12.98 25.16 12.68
N LEU A 454 12.23 25.94 11.90
CA LEU A 454 12.68 26.51 10.65
C LEU A 454 12.87 28.02 10.83
N CYS A 455 14.05 28.52 10.52
CA CYS A 455 14.45 29.91 10.77
C CYS A 455 14.70 30.64 9.45
N ALA A 456 14.14 31.84 9.30
CA ALA A 456 14.47 32.77 8.22
C ALA A 456 15.33 33.92 8.76
N ALA A 457 16.28 34.39 7.95
CA ALA A 457 17.14 35.52 8.27
C ALA A 457 17.18 36.57 7.15
N GLU A 458 17.26 37.84 7.54
CA GLU A 458 17.50 38.99 6.67
C GLU A 458 18.80 39.68 7.10
N ASN A 459 19.74 39.80 6.18
CA ASN A 459 21.02 40.44 6.43
C ASN A 459 20.95 41.93 6.10
N ARG A 460 20.86 42.79 7.13
CA ARG A 460 20.94 44.25 7.02
C ARG A 460 22.24 44.78 7.63
N GLY A 461 23.39 44.31 7.14
CA GLY A 461 24.68 44.77 7.64
C GLY A 461 24.94 44.31 9.07
N ALA A 462 24.95 45.23 10.05
CA ALA A 462 25.20 44.92 11.46
C ALA A 462 23.99 44.37 12.23
N VAL A 463 22.78 44.41 11.65
CA VAL A 463 21.54 43.93 12.27
C VAL A 463 21.00 42.74 11.48
N LEU A 464 20.78 41.62 12.17
CA LEU A 464 20.21 40.41 11.59
C LEU A 464 18.72 40.33 11.97
N GLY A 465 17.84 40.51 10.98
CA GLY A 465 16.42 40.19 11.15
C GLY A 465 16.23 38.68 11.23
N ARG A 466 15.40 38.18 12.14
CA ARG A 466 15.14 36.74 12.33
C ARG A 466 13.65 36.47 12.53
N ALA A 467 13.17 35.42 11.89
CA ALA A 467 11.87 34.82 12.11
C ALA A 467 12.04 33.31 12.28
N GLN A 468 11.23 32.69 13.13
CA GLN A 468 11.30 31.26 13.38
C GLN A 468 9.91 30.68 13.60
N VAL A 469 9.68 29.48 13.09
CA VAL A 469 8.43 28.72 13.29
C VAL A 469 8.76 27.29 13.70
N SER A 470 7.90 26.67 14.51
CA SER A 470 7.95 25.22 14.76
C SER A 470 7.66 24.48 13.46
N VAL A 471 8.47 23.47 13.13
CA VAL A 471 8.27 22.65 11.93
C VAL A 471 6.92 21.93 12.01
N THR A 472 6.60 21.34 13.16
CA THR A 472 5.32 20.62 13.36
C THR A 472 4.12 21.55 13.32
N GLU A 473 4.18 22.70 14.02
CA GLU A 473 3.06 23.65 14.05
C GLU A 473 2.86 24.34 12.70
N GLY A 474 3.95 24.75 12.05
CA GLY A 474 3.92 25.36 10.72
C GLY A 474 3.38 24.40 9.66
N ALA A 475 3.82 23.14 9.66
CA ALA A 475 3.33 22.13 8.72
C ALA A 475 1.83 21.82 8.90
N LEU A 476 1.33 21.88 10.14
CA LEU A 476 -0.08 21.64 10.47
C LEU A 476 -0.98 22.88 10.35
N THR A 477 -0.42 24.07 10.16
CA THR A 477 -1.20 25.31 10.00
C THR A 477 -1.57 25.49 8.53
N PRO A 478 -2.87 25.42 8.16
CA PRO A 478 -3.27 25.49 6.76
C PRO A 478 -2.83 26.78 6.06
N MET A 479 -2.41 26.68 4.80
CA MET A 479 -1.98 27.83 4.00
C MET A 479 -3.02 28.96 3.97
N ALA A 480 -4.31 28.64 3.91
CA ALA A 480 -5.38 29.65 3.92
C ALA A 480 -5.36 30.52 5.20
N PHE A 481 -5.08 29.92 6.36
CA PHE A 481 -4.95 30.65 7.62
C PHE A 481 -3.74 31.57 7.60
N SER A 482 -2.61 31.07 7.10
CA SER A 482 -1.38 31.86 6.92
C SER A 482 -1.57 33.01 5.93
N THR A 483 -2.22 32.77 4.79
CA THR A 483 -2.55 33.81 3.80
C THR A 483 -3.40 34.92 4.42
N ALA A 484 -4.49 34.58 5.10
CA ALA A 484 -5.34 35.57 5.78
C ALA A 484 -4.54 36.37 6.83
N ALA A 485 -3.63 35.72 7.56
CA ALA A 485 -2.75 36.39 8.51
C ALA A 485 -1.72 37.31 7.84
N ALA A 486 -1.14 36.93 6.69
CA ALA A 486 -0.25 37.79 5.91
C ALA A 486 -0.96 39.05 5.42
N ASP A 487 -2.19 38.90 4.93
CA ASP A 487 -2.98 40.00 4.37
C ASP A 487 -3.44 41.02 5.42
N ALA A 488 -3.65 40.56 6.66
CA ALA A 488 -3.96 41.42 7.78
C ALA A 488 -2.77 42.26 8.28
N LEU A 489 -1.53 41.92 7.88
CA LEU A 489 -0.34 42.64 8.32
C LEU A 489 -0.09 43.89 7.45
N PRO A 490 0.17 45.06 8.07
CA PRO A 490 0.48 46.28 7.34
C PRO A 490 1.76 46.11 6.52
N ALA A 491 1.81 46.75 5.34
CA ALA A 491 3.05 46.84 4.57
C ALA A 491 4.13 47.54 5.42
N PRO A 492 5.39 47.06 5.40
CA PRO A 492 6.45 47.66 6.19
C PRO A 492 6.59 49.15 5.84
N HIS A 493 6.35 50.02 6.82
CA HIS A 493 6.62 51.44 6.69
C HIS A 493 8.08 51.61 6.28
N GLN A 494 8.31 52.17 5.09
CA GLN A 494 9.61 52.75 4.76
C GLN A 494 9.88 53.84 5.81
N SER A 495 10.68 53.52 6.81
CA SER A 495 11.13 54.48 7.82
C SER A 495 11.61 55.75 7.12
N GLN A 496 11.10 56.88 7.58
CA GLN A 496 11.43 58.25 7.19
C GLN A 496 12.92 58.59 7.33
N ALA A 497 13.81 57.94 6.57
CA ALA A 497 15.20 58.32 6.44
C ALA A 497 15.43 59.33 5.29
N GLN A 498 14.42 59.58 4.45
CA GLN A 498 14.51 60.54 3.34
C GLN A 498 13.96 61.94 3.64
N ALA A 499 13.36 62.17 4.82
CA ALA A 499 12.86 63.50 5.19
C ALA A 499 13.94 64.43 5.82
N LEU A 500 15.10 63.90 6.23
CA LEU A 500 16.20 64.69 6.81
C LEU A 500 17.30 65.09 5.81
N GLN A 501 17.25 64.63 4.56
CA GLN A 501 18.22 65.05 3.52
C GLN A 501 17.73 66.19 2.62
N ARG A 502 16.50 66.69 2.80
CA ARG A 502 15.98 67.83 2.00
C ARG A 502 16.07 69.20 2.69
N THR A 503 16.53 69.29 3.94
CA THR A 503 16.74 70.57 4.65
C THR A 503 18.21 71.01 4.74
N ALA A 504 19.15 70.32 4.10
CA ALA A 504 20.58 70.71 4.09
C ALA A 504 21.05 71.40 2.80
N HIS A 505 20.14 71.69 1.87
CA HIS A 505 20.41 72.50 0.67
C HIS A 505 19.28 73.51 0.43
N GLN A 506 19.11 74.45 1.36
CA GLN A 506 18.61 75.80 1.08
C GLN A 506 19.36 76.80 1.94
#